data_AF-A0A815G8S3-F1
#
_entry.id   AF-A0A815G8S3-F1
#
_cell.length_a   1.000
_cell.length_b   1.000
_cell.length_c   1.000
_cell.angle_alpha   90.00
_cell.angle_beta   90.00
_cell.angle_gamma   90.00
#
_symmetry.space_group_name_H-M   'P 1'
#
loop_
_entity.id
_entity.type
_entity.pdbx_description
1 polymer ?
#
loop_
_entity_poly.entity_id
_entity_poly.type
_entity_poly.pdbx_seq_one_letter_code
_entity_poly.pdbx_strand_id
1 'polypeptide(L)'
;MFDLAIGIVVGTAFSNVVKSLVDDIITPPFGLLIGGVDFANLVAEIPNFVYPNQPPVAIRYGKFIQQIIYLFIVALILFLIVKLINKLHKIAAKKKVGVEYAVAKELSDEVKVLHQIRDLLAHKIISFHPHKKEH
;
A
#
# COMPACT_ATOMS: atom_id res chain seq x y z
N MET A 1 -9.33 -18.62 -14.74
CA MET A 1 -7.98 -19.22 -14.64
C MET A 1 -6.89 -18.22 -14.95
N PHE A 2 -7.05 -17.39 -16.00
CA PHE A 2 -6.09 -16.32 -16.33
C PHE A 2 -5.83 -15.34 -15.17
N ASP A 3 -6.85 -14.87 -14.45
CA ASP A 3 -6.65 -13.89 -13.36
C ASP A 3 -5.83 -14.45 -12.19
N LEU A 4 -6.02 -15.73 -11.86
CA LEU A 4 -5.22 -16.41 -10.83
C LEU A 4 -3.77 -16.60 -11.28
N ALA A 5 -3.55 -16.98 -12.54
CA ALA A 5 -2.22 -17.17 -13.10
C ALA A 5 -1.43 -15.85 -13.13
N ILE A 6 -2.08 -14.75 -13.52
CA ILE A 6 -1.47 -13.40 -13.51
C ILE A 6 -1.07 -13.02 -12.09
N GLY A 7 -1.94 -13.25 -11.11
CA GLY A 7 -1.64 -12.98 -9.70
C GLY A 7 -0.41 -13.72 -9.18
N ILE A 8 -0.26 -15.01 -9.51
CA ILE A 8 0.89 -15.82 -9.09
C ILE A 8 2.19 -15.38 -9.79
N VAL A 9 2.14 -15.10 -11.09
CA VAL A 9 3.31 -14.66 -11.88
C VAL A 9 3.80 -13.30 -11.39
N VAL A 10 2.88 -12.34 -11.17
CA VAL A 10 3.24 -11.03 -10.63
C VAL A 10 3.75 -11.15 -9.19
N GLY A 11 3.14 -12.01 -8.37
CA GLY A 11 3.58 -12.26 -6.99
C GLY A 11 5.00 -12.82 -6.91
N THR A 12 5.34 -13.79 -7.75
CA THR A 12 6.69 -14.39 -7.79
C THR A 12 7.73 -13.43 -8.35
N ALA A 13 7.41 -12.72 -9.45
CA ALA A 13 8.30 -11.72 -10.02
C ALA A 13 8.59 -10.56 -9.04
N PHE A 14 7.57 -10.06 -8.36
CA PHE A 14 7.72 -9.00 -7.36
C PHE A 14 8.56 -9.47 -6.16
N SER A 15 8.31 -10.68 -5.65
CA SER A 15 9.13 -11.27 -4.58
C SER A 15 10.62 -11.35 -4.97
N ASN A 16 10.92 -11.74 -6.22
CA ASN A 16 12.29 -11.79 -6.73
C ASN A 16 12.96 -10.40 -6.81
N VAL A 17 12.21 -9.36 -7.19
CA VAL A 17 12.73 -7.97 -7.21
C VAL A 17 13.06 -7.51 -5.79
N VAL A 18 12.18 -7.76 -4.83
CA VAL A 18 12.44 -7.42 -3.42
C VAL A 18 13.65 -8.21 -2.89
N LYS A 19 13.76 -9.49 -3.27
CA LYS A 19 14.92 -10.33 -2.92
C LYS A 19 16.23 -9.75 -3.42
N SER A 20 16.32 -9.40 -4.69
CA SER A 20 17.52 -8.77 -5.27
C SER A 20 17.84 -7.43 -4.60
N LEU A 21 16.84 -6.60 -4.30
CA LEU A 21 17.06 -5.36 -3.55
C LEU A 21 17.69 -5.64 -2.16
N VAL A 22 17.25 -6.69 -1.47
CA VAL A 22 17.83 -7.05 -0.17
C VAL A 22 19.23 -7.64 -0.32
N ASP A 23 19.40 -8.63 -1.19
CA ASP A 23 20.63 -9.38 -1.34
C ASP A 23 21.76 -8.53 -1.96
N ASP A 24 21.43 -7.72 -2.97
CA ASP A 24 22.43 -7.02 -3.78
C ASP A 24 22.70 -5.58 -3.28
N ILE A 25 21.73 -4.94 -2.62
CA ILE A 25 21.85 -3.52 -2.20
C ILE A 25 21.93 -3.38 -0.68
N ILE A 26 21.11 -4.09 0.09
CA ILE A 26 21.07 -3.94 1.55
C ILE A 26 22.13 -4.79 2.24
N THR A 27 22.31 -6.04 1.80
CA THR A 27 23.18 -7.01 2.46
C THR A 27 24.67 -6.62 2.42
N PRO A 28 25.25 -6.12 1.32
CA PRO A 28 26.69 -5.81 1.30
C PRO A 28 27.08 -4.69 2.29
N PRO A 29 26.38 -3.55 2.37
CA PRO A 29 26.64 -2.53 3.39
C PRO A 29 26.42 -3.04 4.82
N PHE A 30 25.36 -3.81 5.08
CA PHE A 30 25.10 -4.39 6.40
C PHE A 30 26.16 -5.41 6.81
N GLY A 31 26.61 -6.25 5.87
CA GLY A 31 27.68 -7.23 6.09
C GLY A 31 29.00 -6.54 6.42
N LEU A 32 29.32 -5.42 5.74
CA LEU A 32 30.50 -4.61 6.06
C LEU A 32 30.41 -3.96 7.45
N LEU A 33 29.24 -3.44 7.83
CA LEU A 33 29.03 -2.78 9.14
C LEU A 33 29.12 -3.75 10.34
N ILE A 34 28.75 -5.02 10.14
CA ILE A 34 28.79 -6.06 11.20
C ILE A 34 30.16 -6.78 11.24
N GLY A 35 31.13 -6.36 10.41
CA GLY A 35 32.49 -6.91 10.40
C GLY A 35 32.69 -8.14 9.51
N GLY A 36 31.90 -8.26 8.44
CA GLY A 36 32.00 -9.37 7.48
C GLY A 36 31.40 -10.69 8.00
N VAL A 37 30.59 -10.64 9.06
CA VAL A 37 29.96 -11.84 9.62
C VAL A 37 28.82 -12.28 8.70
N ASP A 38 29.14 -13.16 7.76
CA ASP A 38 28.15 -13.94 7.05
C ASP A 38 27.61 -14.98 8.03
N PHE A 39 26.45 -14.69 8.61
CA PHE A 39 25.76 -15.59 9.53
C PHE A 39 25.58 -16.98 8.92
N ALA A 40 25.61 -17.15 7.59
CA ALA A 40 25.58 -18.45 6.92
C ALA A 40 26.70 -19.41 7.37
N ASN A 41 27.85 -18.87 7.80
CA ASN A 41 29.06 -19.64 8.13
C ASN A 41 29.10 -20.10 9.59
N LEU A 42 28.09 -19.78 10.40
CA LEU A 42 27.94 -20.34 11.75
C LEU A 42 27.52 -21.81 11.64
N VAL A 43 28.48 -22.69 11.91
CA VAL A 43 28.32 -24.15 11.91
C VAL A 43 28.66 -24.67 13.30
N ALA A 44 27.75 -25.45 13.89
CA ALA A 44 28.04 -26.28 15.05
C ALA A 44 28.43 -27.65 14.52
N GLU A 45 29.70 -27.98 14.61
CA GLU A 45 30.18 -29.34 14.32
C GLU A 45 29.93 -30.19 15.55
N ILE A 46 29.04 -31.17 15.43
CA ILE A 46 28.83 -32.18 16.46
C ILE A 46 29.71 -33.38 16.12
N PRO A 47 30.75 -33.69 16.91
CA PRO A 47 31.57 -34.86 16.70
C PRO A 47 30.72 -36.13 16.78
N ASN A 48 30.91 -37.04 15.82
CA ASN A 48 30.13 -38.26 15.71
C ASN A 48 30.66 -39.32 16.69
N PHE A 49 30.10 -39.34 17.91
CA PHE A 49 30.46 -40.32 18.94
C PHE A 49 29.95 -41.75 18.67
N VAL A 50 29.08 -41.93 17.67
CA VAL A 50 28.44 -43.22 17.35
C VAL A 50 29.17 -43.95 16.21
N TYR A 51 29.72 -43.22 15.23
CA TYR A 51 30.49 -43.77 14.12
C TYR A 51 31.80 -42.99 13.91
N PRO A 52 32.92 -43.42 14.53
CA PRO A 52 34.19 -42.68 14.50
C PRO A 52 34.86 -42.58 13.12
N ASN A 53 34.40 -43.34 12.12
CA ASN A 53 34.89 -43.30 10.74
C ASN A 53 34.04 -42.44 9.79
N GLN A 54 33.05 -41.71 10.30
CA GLN A 54 32.19 -40.84 9.49
C GLN A 54 32.46 -39.36 9.77
N PRO A 55 32.32 -38.49 8.75
CA PRO A 55 32.48 -37.05 8.93
C PRO A 55 31.51 -36.51 10.00
N PRO A 56 31.93 -35.51 10.79
CA PRO A 56 31.09 -34.92 11.84
C PRO A 56 29.79 -34.35 11.28
N VAL A 57 28.72 -34.43 12.07
CA VAL A 57 27.42 -33.87 11.68
C VAL A 57 27.45 -32.36 11.92
N ALA A 58 27.54 -31.61 10.84
CA ALA A 58 27.56 -30.16 10.86
C ALA A 58 26.14 -29.60 10.87
N ILE A 59 25.69 -29.04 11.99
CA ILE A 59 24.43 -28.28 12.08
C ILE A 59 24.73 -26.84 11.65
N ARG A 60 24.31 -26.49 10.44
CA ARG A 60 24.44 -25.14 9.87
C ARG A 60 23.30 -24.22 10.32
N TYR A 61 23.22 -23.95 11.62
CA TYR A 61 22.20 -23.05 12.20
C TYR A 61 22.34 -21.60 11.72
N GLY A 62 23.55 -21.25 11.26
CA GLY A 62 23.83 -19.95 10.68
C GLY A 62 22.94 -19.55 9.51
N LYS A 63 22.74 -20.47 8.56
CA LYS A 63 21.82 -20.24 7.43
C LYS A 63 20.38 -19.99 7.89
N PHE A 64 19.93 -20.69 8.94
CA PHE A 64 18.58 -20.50 9.46
C PHE A 64 18.39 -19.10 10.06
N ILE A 65 19.33 -18.63 10.87
CA ILE A 65 19.31 -17.27 11.42
C ILE A 65 19.36 -16.22 10.31
N GLN A 66 20.19 -16.45 9.29
CA GLN A 66 20.25 -15.57 8.12
C GLN A 66 18.90 -15.51 7.38
N GLN A 67 18.20 -16.63 7.21
CA GLN A 67 16.87 -16.65 6.60
C GLN A 67 15.83 -15.90 7.45
N ILE A 68 15.92 -15.94 8.78
CA ILE A 68 15.04 -15.16 9.67
C ILE A 68 15.30 -13.66 9.51
N ILE A 69 16.56 -13.24 9.49
CA ILE A 69 16.93 -11.83 9.29
C ILE A 69 16.44 -11.35 7.93
N TYR A 70 16.66 -12.15 6.88
CA TYR A 70 16.16 -11.87 5.54
C TYR A 70 14.64 -11.70 5.50
N LEU A 71 13.88 -12.60 6.14
CA LEU A 71 12.43 -12.49 6.27
C LEU A 71 12.01 -11.17 6.91
N PHE A 72 12.69 -10.76 7.98
CA PHE A 72 12.43 -9.49 8.66
C PHE A 72 12.68 -8.27 7.77
N ILE A 73 13.80 -8.26 7.04
CA ILE A 73 14.14 -7.14 6.14
C ILE A 73 13.12 -7.05 4.99
N VAL A 74 12.80 -8.17 4.35
CA VAL A 74 11.79 -8.22 3.28
C VAL A 74 10.43 -7.74 3.78
N ALA A 75 10.00 -8.19 4.96
CA ALA A 75 8.75 -7.75 5.57
C ALA A 75 8.75 -6.24 5.84
N LEU A 76 9.87 -5.68 6.34
CA LEU A 76 10.02 -4.25 6.58
C LEU A 76 9.93 -3.43 5.29
N ILE A 77 10.61 -3.87 4.22
CA ILE A 77 10.56 -3.20 2.92
C ILE A 77 9.15 -3.26 2.32
N LEU A 78 8.51 -4.43 2.35
CA LEU A 78 7.14 -4.58 1.88
C LEU A 78 6.18 -3.66 2.64
N PHE A 79 6.34 -3.58 3.96
CA PHE A 79 5.57 -2.67 4.80
C PHE A 79 5.77 -1.21 4.39
N LEU A 80 7.01 -0.78 4.12
CA LEU A 80 7.31 0.58 3.67
C LEU A 80 6.67 0.89 2.31
N ILE A 81 6.75 -0.04 1.35
CA ILE A 81 6.13 0.10 0.02
C ILE A 81 4.61 0.21 0.15
N VAL A 82 3.97 -0.70 0.89
CA VAL A 82 2.51 -0.67 1.11
C VAL A 82 2.10 0.61 1.81
N LYS A 83 2.87 1.07 2.81
CA LYS A 83 2.62 2.34 3.51
C LYS A 83 2.75 3.54 2.58
N LEU A 84 3.72 3.55 1.67
CA LEU A 84 3.90 4.60 0.67
C LEU A 84 2.73 4.65 -0.30
N ILE A 85 2.34 3.49 -0.85
CA ILE A 85 1.17 3.38 -1.75
C ILE A 85 -0.10 3.82 -1.02
N ASN A 86 -0.33 3.38 0.22
CA ASN A 86 -1.48 3.80 1.02
C ASN A 86 -1.47 5.30 1.31
N LYS A 87 -0.30 5.93 1.50
CA LYS A 87 -0.17 7.38 1.66
C LYS A 87 -0.54 8.11 0.36
N LEU A 88 -0.06 7.63 -0.79
CA LEU A 88 -0.38 8.19 -2.10
C LEU A 88 -1.87 8.04 -2.44
N HIS A 89 -2.46 6.88 -2.18
CA HIS A 89 -3.90 6.66 -2.33
C HIS A 89 -4.73 7.54 -1.42
N LYS A 90 -4.32 7.76 -0.16
CA LYS A 90 -5.02 8.70 0.74
C LYS A 90 -4.98 10.14 0.23
N ILE A 91 -3.88 10.58 -0.37
CA ILE A 91 -3.75 11.91 -0.96
C ILE A 91 -4.64 12.03 -2.21
N ALA A 92 -4.62 11.02 -3.09
CA ALA A 92 -5.46 10.98 -4.29
C ALA A 92 -6.96 10.89 -3.96
N ALA A 93 -7.34 10.10 -2.95
CA ALA A 93 -8.71 9.96 -2.49
C ALA A 93 -9.23 11.26 -1.85
N LYS A 94 -8.43 11.96 -1.04
CA LYS A 94 -8.79 13.29 -0.53
C LYS A 94 -9.03 14.31 -1.64
N LYS A 95 -8.27 14.24 -2.74
CA LYS A 95 -8.44 15.13 -3.89
C LYS A 95 -9.73 14.83 -4.66
N LYS A 96 -10.09 13.55 -4.85
CA LYS A 96 -11.35 13.17 -5.51
C LYS A 96 -12.58 13.50 -4.67
N VAL A 97 -12.56 13.18 -3.38
CA VAL A 97 -13.66 13.50 -2.45
C VAL A 97 -13.86 15.02 -2.30
N GLY A 98 -12.76 15.81 -2.31
CA GLY A 98 -12.85 17.26 -2.29
C GLY A 98 -13.48 17.87 -3.55
N VAL A 99 -13.17 17.31 -4.72
CA VAL A 99 -13.77 17.73 -6.01
C VAL A 99 -15.25 17.33 -6.07
N GLU A 100 -15.58 16.10 -5.66
CA GLU A 100 -16.95 15.60 -5.66
C GLU A 100 -17.85 16.36 -4.66
N TYR A 101 -17.33 16.70 -3.48
CA TYR A 101 -18.03 17.54 -2.50
C TYR A 101 -18.21 18.98 -3.00
N ALA A 102 -17.21 19.56 -3.68
CA ALA A 102 -17.32 20.90 -4.26
C ALA A 102 -18.36 20.97 -5.38
N VAL A 103 -18.36 19.99 -6.28
CA VAL A 103 -19.35 19.88 -7.38
C VAL A 103 -20.75 19.64 -6.83
N ALA A 104 -20.91 18.77 -5.83
CA ALA A 104 -22.20 18.53 -5.19
C ALA A 104 -22.75 19.78 -4.48
N LYS A 105 -21.86 20.60 -3.90
CA LYS A 105 -22.24 21.85 -3.24
C LYS A 105 -22.68 22.93 -4.24
N GLU A 106 -21.95 23.12 -5.34
CA GLU A 106 -22.34 24.05 -6.39
C GLU A 106 -23.72 23.70 -6.99
N LEU A 107 -23.94 22.41 -7.32
CA LEU A 107 -25.22 21.95 -7.86
C LEU A 107 -26.39 22.21 -6.88
N SER A 108 -26.14 22.03 -5.57
CA SER A 108 -27.17 22.29 -4.53
C SER A 108 -27.52 23.77 -4.43
N ASP A 109 -26.54 24.66 -4.56
CA ASP A 109 -26.76 26.10 -4.45
C ASP A 109 -27.46 26.66 -5.71
N GLU A 110 -27.14 26.17 -6.92
CA GLU A 110 -27.90 26.50 -8.14
C GLU A 110 -29.36 26.05 -8.06
N VAL A 111 -29.63 24.84 -7.57
CA VAL A 111 -31.00 24.33 -7.39
C VAL A 111 -31.79 25.19 -6.40
N LYS A 112 -31.18 25.67 -5.30
CA LYS A 112 -31.84 26.61 -4.38
C LYS A 112 -32.19 27.93 -5.04
N VAL A 113 -31.29 28.48 -5.85
CA VAL A 113 -31.53 29.73 -6.59
C VAL A 113 -32.70 29.55 -7.57
N LEU A 114 -32.79 28.43 -8.27
CA LEU A 114 -33.90 28.11 -9.16
C LEU A 114 -35.24 28.03 -8.41
N HIS A 115 -35.26 27.44 -7.21
CA HIS A 115 -36.44 27.44 -6.34
C HIS A 115 -36.86 28.84 -5.90
N GLN A 116 -35.89 29.69 -5.52
CA GLN A 116 -36.16 31.08 -5.15
C GLN A 116 -36.74 31.87 -6.34
N ILE A 117 -36.20 31.70 -7.55
CA ILE A 117 -36.71 32.34 -8.76
C ILE A 117 -38.15 31.88 -9.05
N ARG A 118 -38.43 30.58 -8.94
CA ARG A 118 -39.79 30.04 -9.11
C ARG A 118 -40.78 30.68 -8.12
N ASP A 119 -40.39 30.77 -6.85
CA ASP A 119 -41.26 31.29 -5.80
C ASP A 119 -41.47 32.80 -5.95
N LEU A 120 -40.44 33.56 -6.35
CA LEU A 120 -40.55 34.98 -6.70
C LEU A 120 -41.44 35.22 -7.92
N LEU A 121 -41.37 34.37 -8.95
CA LEU A 121 -42.24 34.45 -10.11
C LEU A 121 -43.69 34.10 -9.76
N ALA A 122 -43.91 33.06 -8.95
CA ALA A 122 -45.24 32.72 -8.47
C ALA A 122 -45.84 33.88 -7.64
N HIS A 123 -45.05 34.48 -6.76
CA HIS A 123 -45.45 35.64 -5.97
C HIS A 123 -45.79 36.85 -6.86
N LYS A 124 -44.97 37.13 -7.89
CA LYS A 124 -45.21 38.23 -8.84
C LYS A 124 -46.43 38.00 -9.73
N ILE A 125 -46.71 36.76 -10.14
CA ILE A 125 -47.92 36.42 -10.91
C ILE A 125 -49.18 36.63 -10.06
N ILE A 126 -49.14 36.24 -8.78
CA ILE A 126 -50.24 36.47 -7.83
C ILE A 126 -50.44 37.97 -7.56
N SER A 127 -49.35 38.74 -7.45
CA SER A 127 -49.41 40.19 -7.23
C SER A 127 -49.82 41.01 -8.48
N PHE A 128 -49.75 40.42 -9.69
CA PHE A 128 -50.17 41.10 -10.93
C PHE A 128 -51.66 40.94 -11.23
N HIS A 129 -52.39 40.09 -10.49
CA HIS A 129 -53.82 39.85 -10.65
C HIS A 129 -54.82 40.70 -9.80
N PRO A 130 -54.46 41.72 -8.98
CA PRO A 130 -55.44 42.46 -8.19
C PRO A 130 -56.06 43.70 -8.87
N HIS A 131 -55.74 44.04 -10.13
CA HIS A 131 -56.19 45.32 -10.74
C HIS A 131 -57.16 45.24 -11.93
N LYS A 132 -57.91 44.14 -12.09
CA LYS A 132 -58.97 44.09 -13.13
C LYS A 132 -60.36 43.75 -12.59
N LYS A 133 -60.77 44.42 -11.50
CA LYS A 133 -62.18 44.62 -11.13
C LYS A 133 -62.33 45.90 -10.32
N GLU A 134 -62.48 47.04 -11.00
CA GLU A 134 -63.46 48.07 -10.63
C GLU A 134 -63.48 49.15 -11.74
N HIS A 135 -64.72 49.50 -12.09
CA HIS A 135 -65.20 50.37 -13.19
C HIS A 135 -65.31 49.75 -14.58
#